data_AF-A0AA91TLB4-F1
#
_entry.id   AF-A0AA91TLB4-F1
#
_cell.length_a   1.000
_cell.length_b   1.000
_cell.length_c   1.000
_cell.angle_alpha   90.00
_cell.angle_beta   90.00
_cell.angle_gamma   90.00
#
_symmetry.space_group_name_H-M   'P 1'
#
loop_
_entity.id
_entity.type
_entity.pdbx_description
1 polymer ?
#
loop_
_entity_poly.entity_id
_entity_poly.type
_entity_poly.pdbx_seq_one_letter_code
_entity_poly.pdbx_strand_id
1 'polypeptide(L)'
;MKKGKDKCEILKKIRKYVAKKYGLDYEPSECTHEGSCMGSCLKCDEELYALQKQLEKKGIDSIASDKTLQKLVEEFTDQSIEEVHDSGIVGMMEVFNRPDDPSPIESPDGRVFLECRVAGTSYHHVDDMLDTIFVGRKVHLMRDRDNKHDENAVAVSLNDPSLLEPEDLDFSDILGYVPREDNAALASMMDMGWERAFDAYISKINPKSEYEKLRIIITIKSKEDTLREEKEESKGLFRAMSLSPGQWGALEMNLYEEGMAYYRWCCLPTFDHDLPEKGERIIFFCQEDDGSYRLYLMMVLAVDEECYPFVKGKHEIIMKDDCCPFVLTNIKGPVSVGEEVMDEILKGKAETFSWGPEQRLAKAATLRIKEILGIDD
;
A
#
# COMPACT_ATOMS: atom_id res chain seq x y z
N MET A 1 -13.87 35.00 -22.11
CA MET A 1 -12.95 34.07 -21.41
C MET A 1 -11.69 33.90 -22.26
N LYS A 2 -10.58 34.58 -21.90
CA LYS A 2 -9.29 34.57 -22.66
C LYS A 2 -8.12 33.87 -21.93
N LYS A 3 -8.23 33.64 -20.61
CA LYS A 3 -7.13 33.16 -19.74
C LYS A 3 -6.42 31.88 -20.22
N GLY A 4 -7.12 30.91 -20.78
CA GLY A 4 -6.48 29.66 -21.21
C GLY A 4 -5.70 29.78 -22.53
N LYS A 5 -6.11 30.62 -23.48
CA LYS A 5 -5.31 30.85 -24.69
C LYS A 5 -4.00 31.58 -24.36
N ASP A 6 -4.05 32.52 -23.42
CA ASP A 6 -2.87 33.24 -22.95
C ASP A 6 -1.86 32.28 -22.28
N LYS A 7 -2.34 31.35 -21.45
CA LYS A 7 -1.51 30.28 -20.86
C LYS A 7 -0.85 29.40 -21.93
N CYS A 8 -1.60 28.99 -22.95
CA CYS A 8 -1.09 28.16 -24.05
C CYS A 8 0.06 28.88 -24.81
N GLU A 9 -0.10 30.17 -25.10
CA GLU A 9 0.93 30.95 -25.80
C GLU A 9 2.22 31.14 -24.97
N ILE A 10 2.10 31.30 -23.64
CA ILE A 10 3.28 31.36 -22.76
C ILE A 10 4.00 30.01 -22.72
N LEU A 11 3.26 28.90 -22.56
CA LEU A 11 3.84 27.56 -22.58
C LEU A 11 4.55 27.24 -23.92
N LYS A 12 4.01 27.71 -25.05
CA LYS A 12 4.69 27.61 -26.35
C LYS A 12 6.02 28.38 -26.39
N LYS A 13 6.09 29.57 -25.80
CA LYS A 13 7.34 30.35 -25.71
C LYS A 13 8.40 29.63 -24.89
N ILE A 14 7.99 29.01 -23.77
CA ILE A 14 8.87 28.21 -22.92
C ILE A 14 9.43 27.01 -23.71
N ARG A 15 8.58 26.25 -24.39
CA ARG A 15 9.00 25.11 -25.24
C ARG A 15 9.98 25.52 -26.34
N LYS A 16 9.73 26.65 -27.02
CA LYS A 16 10.66 27.21 -28.01
C LYS A 16 12.01 27.57 -27.41
N TYR A 17 12.01 28.18 -26.23
CA TYR A 17 13.23 28.58 -25.55
C TYR A 17 14.08 27.34 -25.18
N VAL A 18 13.46 26.32 -24.59
CA VAL A 18 14.12 25.05 -24.25
C VAL A 18 14.67 24.39 -25.51
N ALA A 19 13.87 24.30 -26.57
CA ALA A 19 14.32 23.71 -27.83
C ALA A 19 15.52 24.44 -28.43
N LYS A 20 15.47 25.78 -28.51
CA LYS A 20 16.57 26.59 -29.03
C LYS A 20 17.84 26.45 -28.19
N LYS A 21 17.71 26.38 -26.87
CA LYS A 21 18.87 26.34 -25.95
C LYS A 21 19.59 24.99 -25.98
N TYR A 22 18.83 23.89 -26.00
CA TYR A 22 19.39 22.54 -26.01
C TYR A 22 19.53 21.96 -27.43
N GLY A 23 19.27 22.78 -28.46
CA GLY A 23 19.38 22.43 -29.87
C GLY A 23 18.46 21.28 -30.26
N LEU A 24 17.22 21.30 -29.78
CA LEU A 24 16.18 20.31 -30.07
C LEU A 24 15.37 20.78 -31.29
N ASP A 25 14.90 19.83 -32.09
CA ASP A 25 14.06 20.10 -33.24
C ASP A 25 12.61 20.27 -32.77
N TYR A 26 12.15 21.53 -32.74
CA TYR A 26 10.79 21.90 -32.37
C TYR A 26 10.32 23.13 -33.12
N GLU A 27 9.30 22.94 -33.95
CA GLU A 27 8.50 24.01 -34.52
C GLU A 27 7.05 23.82 -34.04
N PRO A 28 6.43 24.82 -33.39
CA PRO A 28 5.08 24.66 -32.88
C PRO A 28 4.07 24.58 -34.01
N SER A 29 3.06 23.75 -33.82
CA SER A 29 1.92 23.71 -34.74
C SER A 29 0.95 24.87 -34.48
N GLU A 30 0.36 25.44 -35.55
CA GLU A 30 -0.67 26.47 -35.39
C GLU A 30 -1.94 25.87 -34.77
N CYS A 31 -2.49 26.55 -33.76
CA CYS A 31 -3.67 26.08 -33.04
C CYS A 31 -4.94 26.55 -33.77
N THR A 32 -5.67 25.61 -34.37
CA THR A 32 -6.93 25.87 -35.10
C THR A 32 -8.18 25.83 -34.20
N HIS A 33 -8.01 25.75 -32.88
CA HIS A 33 -9.13 25.60 -31.94
C HIS A 33 -9.85 26.93 -31.69
N GLU A 34 -11.13 26.98 -32.07
CA GLU A 34 -12.06 28.09 -31.79
C GLU A 34 -12.97 27.74 -30.60
N GLY A 35 -12.93 28.54 -29.53
CA GLY A 35 -13.68 28.28 -28.30
C GLY A 35 -12.90 28.57 -27.01
N SER A 36 -13.51 28.22 -25.87
CA SER A 36 -12.90 28.35 -24.54
C SER A 36 -11.85 27.27 -24.33
N CYS A 37 -10.57 27.67 -24.32
CA CYS A 37 -9.42 26.79 -24.12
C CYS A 37 -9.01 26.74 -22.64
N MET A 38 -8.56 25.59 -22.13
CA MET A 38 -8.07 25.41 -20.75
C MET A 38 -6.56 25.70 -20.59
N GLY A 39 -5.82 25.89 -21.68
CA GLY A 39 -4.40 26.25 -21.67
C GLY A 39 -3.41 25.10 -21.81
N SER A 40 -3.87 23.86 -21.68
CA SER A 40 -3.19 22.63 -22.13
C SER A 40 -4.17 21.78 -22.93
N CYS A 41 -3.70 21.11 -23.97
CA CYS A 41 -4.48 20.18 -24.78
C CYS A 41 -3.61 18.99 -25.21
N LEU A 42 -4.22 17.94 -25.73
CA LEU A 42 -3.50 16.72 -26.13
C LEU A 42 -2.29 16.97 -27.03
N LYS A 43 -2.39 17.93 -27.98
CA LYS A 43 -1.26 18.32 -28.83
C LYS A 43 -0.11 18.97 -28.06
N CYS A 44 -0.41 19.72 -27.00
CA CYS A 44 0.61 20.31 -26.14
C CYS A 44 1.39 19.24 -25.37
N ASP A 45 0.73 18.14 -25.00
CA ASP A 45 1.34 17.04 -24.27
C ASP A 45 2.22 16.18 -25.20
N GLU A 46 1.76 15.96 -26.45
CA GLU A 46 2.58 15.32 -27.50
C GLU A 46 3.85 16.12 -27.81
N GLU A 47 3.75 17.45 -27.89
CA GLU A 47 4.89 18.35 -28.09
C GLU A 47 5.88 18.30 -26.91
N LEU A 48 5.38 18.23 -25.67
CA LEU A 48 6.22 18.08 -24.48
C LEU A 48 6.93 16.73 -24.46
N TYR A 49 6.22 15.65 -24.75
CA TYR A 49 6.78 14.30 -24.81
C TYR A 49 7.89 14.19 -25.87
N ALA A 50 7.69 14.79 -27.04
CA ALA A 50 8.70 14.82 -28.10
C ALA A 50 9.96 15.60 -27.67
N LEU A 51 9.81 16.72 -26.96
CA LEU A 51 10.93 17.51 -26.44
C LEU A 51 11.71 16.77 -25.35
N GLN A 52 11.00 16.13 -24.42
CA GLN A 52 11.61 15.36 -23.33
C GLN A 52 12.43 14.18 -23.86
N LYS A 53 11.89 13.44 -24.83
CA LYS A 53 12.61 12.33 -25.48
C LYS A 53 13.89 12.79 -26.20
N GLN A 54 13.91 14.02 -26.74
CA GLN A 54 15.11 14.58 -27.36
C GLN A 54 16.14 15.04 -26.30
N LEU A 55 15.70 15.55 -25.14
CA LEU A 55 16.58 15.87 -24.00
C LEU A 55 17.25 14.62 -23.43
N GLU A 56 16.49 13.55 -23.23
CA GLU A 56 16.99 12.25 -22.74
C GLU A 56 18.04 11.65 -23.69
N LYS A 57 17.78 11.69 -25.00
CA LYS A 57 18.75 11.25 -26.02
C LYS A 57 20.05 12.05 -26.01
N LYS A 58 20.03 13.28 -25.53
CA LYS A 58 21.21 14.14 -25.36
C LYS A 58 21.83 14.04 -23.97
N GLY A 59 21.29 13.22 -23.08
CA GLY A 59 21.79 13.01 -21.72
C GLY A 59 21.62 14.23 -20.80
N ILE A 60 20.59 15.04 -21.05
CA ILE A 60 20.26 16.21 -20.20
C ILE A 60 19.11 15.79 -19.28
N ASP A 61 19.44 15.57 -18.02
CA ASP A 61 18.57 15.10 -16.95
C ASP A 61 17.98 16.24 -16.09
N SER A 62 18.65 17.41 -16.04
CA SER A 62 18.14 18.57 -15.31
C SER A 62 18.30 19.89 -16.09
N ILE A 63 17.16 20.54 -16.35
CA ILE A 63 17.07 21.90 -16.89
C ILE A 63 16.71 22.94 -15.82
N ALA A 64 16.54 22.49 -14.57
CA ALA A 64 16.01 23.27 -13.45
C ALA A 64 16.95 24.38 -12.97
N SER A 65 18.23 24.33 -13.32
CA SER A 65 19.25 25.34 -12.98
C SER A 65 19.30 26.52 -13.95
N ASP A 66 18.50 26.50 -15.03
CA ASP A 66 18.46 27.57 -16.02
C ASP A 66 17.72 28.81 -15.50
N LYS A 67 18.48 29.81 -15.05
CA LYS A 67 17.97 31.10 -14.56
C LYS A 67 17.05 31.85 -15.53
N THR A 68 17.16 31.62 -16.83
CA THR A 68 16.28 32.29 -17.83
C THR A 68 14.97 31.53 -17.98
N LEU A 69 15.01 30.20 -17.88
CA LEU A 69 13.82 29.36 -17.82
C LEU A 69 13.03 29.61 -16.54
N GLN A 70 13.73 29.73 -15.40
CA GLN A 70 13.14 30.11 -14.11
C GLN A 70 12.40 31.45 -14.21
N LYS A 71 13.03 32.49 -14.78
CA LYS A 71 12.36 33.79 -14.99
C LYS A 71 11.13 33.72 -15.90
N LEU A 72 11.19 32.94 -16.98
CA LEU A 72 10.05 32.75 -17.89
C LEU A 72 8.89 31.99 -17.22
N VAL A 73 9.20 31.11 -16.27
CA VAL A 73 8.22 30.38 -15.46
C VAL A 73 7.67 31.27 -14.33
N GLU A 74 8.51 32.11 -13.71
CA GLU A 74 8.13 33.10 -12.70
C GLU A 74 7.14 34.13 -13.27
N GLU A 75 7.40 34.67 -14.47
CA GLU A 75 6.49 35.57 -15.21
C GLU A 75 5.11 34.93 -15.50
N PHE A 76 5.03 33.60 -15.55
CA PHE A 76 3.77 32.87 -15.73
C PHE A 76 3.00 32.70 -14.41
N THR A 77 3.69 32.49 -13.29
CA THR A 77 3.09 32.37 -11.96
C THR A 77 2.53 33.69 -11.42
N ASP A 78 3.14 34.83 -11.76
CA ASP A 78 2.71 36.16 -11.29
C ASP A 78 1.36 36.62 -11.85
N GLN A 79 0.84 36.01 -12.92
CA GLN A 79 -0.52 36.30 -13.42
C GLN A 79 -1.64 35.56 -12.66
N SER A 80 -1.31 34.77 -11.64
CA SER A 80 -2.25 33.86 -10.97
C SER A 80 -2.54 34.18 -9.50
N ILE A 81 -1.93 35.20 -8.89
CA ILE A 81 -2.04 35.42 -7.44
C ILE A 81 -2.19 36.92 -7.14
N GLU A 82 -3.36 37.34 -6.65
CA GLU A 82 -3.50 38.54 -5.82
C GLU A 82 -3.32 38.12 -4.36
N GLU A 83 -2.32 38.74 -3.71
CA GLU A 83 -2.08 38.94 -2.26
C GLU A 83 -1.82 37.65 -1.44
N VAL A 84 -0.68 37.48 -0.75
CA VAL A 84 -0.28 38.22 0.47
C VAL A 84 1.25 38.41 0.57
N HIS A 85 1.62 39.61 1.02
CA HIS A 85 2.94 40.16 1.31
C HIS A 85 3.80 39.43 2.37
N ASP A 86 5.09 39.29 2.03
CA ASP A 86 6.30 39.81 2.70
C ASP A 86 6.52 39.48 4.21
N SER A 87 7.59 38.79 4.60
CA SER A 87 8.94 39.39 4.69
C SER A 87 10.02 38.35 4.96
N GLY A 88 11.16 38.47 4.28
CA GLY A 88 12.33 37.61 4.44
C GLY A 88 13.29 38.05 5.54
N ILE A 89 14.25 37.16 5.86
CA ILE A 89 15.66 37.44 6.21
C ILE A 89 16.49 36.19 5.85
N VAL A 90 17.71 36.45 5.36
CA VAL A 90 18.76 35.54 4.89
C VAL A 90 19.69 35.12 6.04
N GLY A 91 20.23 33.88 6.00
CA GLY A 91 21.42 33.49 6.78
C GLY A 91 21.91 32.05 6.49
N MET A 92 23.17 31.91 6.06
CA MET A 92 23.85 30.64 5.68
C MET A 92 24.39 29.83 6.88
N MET A 93 24.49 28.49 6.69
CA MET A 93 25.36 27.44 7.30
C MET A 93 25.46 27.36 8.84
N GLU A 94 25.44 26.19 9.49
CA GLU A 94 26.46 25.12 9.41
C GLU A 94 25.92 23.70 9.68
N VAL A 95 26.70 22.75 9.17
CA VAL A 95 26.54 21.29 9.19
C VAL A 95 26.88 20.72 10.58
N PHE A 96 26.00 19.91 11.15
CA PHE A 96 26.36 18.91 12.15
C PHE A 96 25.75 17.55 11.78
N ASN A 97 26.63 16.59 11.48
CA ASN A 97 26.32 15.19 11.22
C ASN A 97 25.95 14.44 12.51
N ARG A 98 24.88 13.62 12.48
CA ARG A 98 24.68 12.30 13.16
C ARG A 98 23.17 11.95 13.26
N PRO A 99 22.79 10.66 13.42
CA PRO A 99 22.98 9.50 12.54
C PRO A 99 21.62 8.94 12.03
N ASP A 100 21.61 8.36 10.83
CA ASP A 100 20.52 7.57 10.21
C ASP A 100 19.09 8.16 10.28
N ASP A 101 18.84 9.15 9.43
CA ASP A 101 17.49 9.63 9.11
C ASP A 101 16.77 8.59 8.21
N PRO A 102 15.51 8.21 8.50
CA PRO A 102 14.75 7.33 7.63
C PRO A 102 14.56 7.99 6.27
N SER A 103 14.57 7.17 5.22
CA SER A 103 14.49 7.56 3.81
C SER A 103 13.48 8.69 3.54
N PRO A 104 13.75 9.59 2.57
CA PRO A 104 12.82 10.67 2.21
C PRO A 104 11.45 10.09 1.86
N ILE A 105 10.42 10.49 2.59
CA ILE A 105 9.03 10.08 2.35
C ILE A 105 8.62 10.61 0.96
N GLU A 106 8.31 9.69 0.05
CA GLU A 106 7.78 9.98 -1.28
C GLU A 106 6.50 10.81 -1.15
N SER A 107 6.31 11.80 -2.03
CA SER A 107 5.07 12.58 -2.08
C SER A 107 3.86 11.65 -2.13
N PRO A 108 2.79 11.90 -1.35
CA PRO A 108 1.71 10.93 -1.16
C PRO A 108 1.09 10.51 -2.50
N ASP A 109 1.29 9.25 -2.86
CA ASP A 109 0.69 8.61 -4.02
C ASP A 109 -0.83 8.55 -3.80
N GLY A 110 -1.59 9.46 -4.42
CA GLY A 110 -3.04 9.48 -4.29
C GLY A 110 -3.67 10.80 -4.68
N ARG A 111 -4.98 10.77 -4.93
CA ARG A 111 -5.76 12.01 -5.08
C ARG A 111 -6.17 12.51 -3.70
N VAL A 112 -6.06 13.80 -3.45
CA VAL A 112 -6.54 14.40 -2.20
C VAL A 112 -8.06 14.18 -2.09
N PHE A 113 -8.48 13.48 -1.05
CA PHE A 113 -9.88 13.22 -0.73
C PHE A 113 -10.43 14.28 0.22
N LEU A 114 -9.73 14.55 1.31
CA LEU A 114 -10.13 15.54 2.32
C LEU A 114 -8.88 16.17 2.96
N GLU A 115 -8.87 17.49 3.10
CA GLU A 115 -7.89 18.19 3.96
C GLU A 115 -8.65 18.87 5.09
N CYS A 116 -8.45 18.41 6.32
CA CYS A 116 -9.21 18.89 7.48
C CYS A 116 -8.33 19.05 8.72
N ARG A 117 -8.80 19.86 9.66
CA ARG A 117 -8.22 19.88 11.01
C ARG A 117 -8.53 18.58 11.74
N VAL A 118 -7.72 18.22 12.73
CA VAL A 118 -8.07 17.17 13.69
C VAL A 118 -8.87 17.81 14.83
N ALA A 119 -10.09 17.32 15.06
CA ALA A 119 -10.96 17.76 16.14
C ALA A 119 -10.64 17.01 17.44
N GLY A 120 -10.94 17.62 18.58
CA GLY A 120 -10.80 16.97 19.88
C GLY A 120 -9.37 16.88 20.43
N THR A 121 -8.38 17.50 19.78
CA THR A 121 -6.96 17.44 20.17
C THR A 121 -6.68 17.90 21.61
N SER A 122 -7.56 18.71 22.19
CA SER A 122 -7.45 19.20 23.58
C SER A 122 -7.89 18.17 24.63
N TYR A 123 -8.63 17.14 24.23
CA TYR A 123 -9.10 16.07 25.13
C TYR A 123 -8.18 14.85 25.14
N HIS A 124 -7.33 14.69 24.12
CA HIS A 124 -6.48 13.51 23.93
C HIS A 124 -4.99 13.77 24.22
N HIS A 125 -4.68 14.78 25.05
CA HIS A 125 -3.30 15.07 25.47
C HIS A 125 -2.27 15.16 24.32
N VAL A 126 -2.70 15.66 23.15
CA VAL A 126 -1.83 15.77 21.97
C VAL A 126 -0.55 16.55 22.27
N ASP A 127 -0.59 17.48 23.23
CA ASP A 127 0.56 18.25 23.71
C ASP A 127 1.72 17.37 24.19
N ASP A 128 1.42 16.24 24.82
CA ASP A 128 2.42 15.28 25.31
C ASP A 128 3.03 14.45 24.16
N MET A 129 2.37 14.43 23.00
CA MET A 129 2.79 13.72 21.79
C MET A 129 3.40 14.63 20.73
N LEU A 130 3.30 15.96 20.86
CA LEU A 130 3.77 16.95 19.88
C LEU A 130 5.25 16.78 19.54
N ASP A 131 6.06 16.35 20.51
CA ASP A 131 7.51 16.12 20.33
C ASP A 131 7.82 14.90 19.44
N THR A 132 6.84 14.02 19.23
CA THR A 132 6.99 12.76 18.47
C THR A 132 6.43 12.83 17.05
N ILE A 133 5.69 13.89 16.72
CA ILE A 133 5.01 14.04 15.43
C ILE A 133 5.65 15.14 14.58
N PHE A 134 5.66 14.94 13.26
CA PHE A 134 6.23 15.88 12.30
C PHE A 134 5.34 15.95 11.03
N VAL A 135 5.45 17.05 10.30
CA VAL A 135 4.72 17.23 9.03
C VAL A 135 5.19 16.19 8.01
N GLY A 136 4.26 15.53 7.34
CA GLY A 136 4.49 14.42 6.43
C GLY A 136 4.40 13.04 7.09
N ARG A 137 4.30 12.96 8.43
CA ARG A 137 4.12 11.68 9.13
C ARG A 137 2.79 11.04 8.77
N LYS A 138 2.82 9.73 8.44
CA LYS A 138 1.62 8.91 8.22
C LYS A 138 0.84 8.73 9.53
N VAL A 139 -0.48 8.84 9.43
CA VAL A 139 -1.44 8.58 10.51
C VAL A 139 -2.51 7.62 10.00
N HIS A 140 -3.15 6.90 10.91
CA HIS A 140 -4.15 5.90 10.58
C HIS A 140 -5.55 6.41 10.91
N LEU A 141 -6.52 6.02 10.09
CA LEU A 141 -7.92 6.33 10.27
C LEU A 141 -8.61 5.09 10.83
N MET A 142 -9.41 5.25 11.89
CA MET A 142 -10.11 4.13 12.53
C MET A 142 -11.59 4.48 12.69
N ARG A 143 -12.48 3.57 12.26
CA ARG A 143 -13.91 3.74 12.52
C ARG A 143 -14.25 3.51 13.99
N ASP A 144 -14.71 4.55 14.67
CA ASP A 144 -15.31 4.45 15.99
C ASP A 144 -16.84 4.29 15.83
N ARG A 145 -17.30 3.04 15.75
CA ARG A 145 -18.72 2.71 15.51
C ARG A 145 -19.57 2.83 16.77
N ASP A 146 -18.94 2.73 17.93
CA ASP A 146 -19.59 2.77 19.24
C ASP A 146 -19.54 4.17 19.87
N ASN A 147 -19.11 5.18 19.09
CA ASN A 147 -19.02 6.55 19.55
C ASN A 147 -20.41 7.07 19.98
N LYS A 148 -20.50 7.51 21.23
CA LYS A 148 -21.78 7.96 21.83
C LYS A 148 -22.26 9.31 21.32
N HIS A 149 -21.41 10.05 20.61
CA HIS A 149 -21.67 11.43 20.20
C HIS A 149 -21.90 11.57 18.69
N ASP A 150 -21.28 10.70 17.89
CA ASP A 150 -21.35 10.75 16.43
C ASP A 150 -21.19 9.36 15.80
N GLU A 151 -22.24 8.85 15.17
CA GLU A 151 -22.25 7.53 14.50
C GLU A 151 -21.22 7.41 13.35
N ASN A 152 -20.81 8.56 12.79
CA ASN A 152 -19.84 8.65 11.70
C ASN A 152 -18.41 8.95 12.19
N ALA A 153 -18.14 8.80 13.48
CA ALA A 153 -16.85 9.14 14.06
C ALA A 153 -15.69 8.35 13.42
N VAL A 154 -14.70 9.08 12.91
CA VAL A 154 -13.44 8.52 12.40
C VAL A 154 -12.31 9.07 13.25
N ALA A 155 -11.69 8.20 14.03
CA ALA A 155 -10.54 8.56 14.87
C ALA A 155 -9.27 8.62 14.02
N VAL A 156 -8.35 9.49 14.42
CA VAL A 156 -7.02 9.67 13.82
C VAL A 156 -5.99 9.18 14.83
N SER A 157 -5.22 8.15 14.47
CA SER A 157 -4.29 7.48 15.38
C SER A 157 -2.86 7.48 14.83
N LEU A 158 -1.87 7.45 15.73
CA LEU A 158 -0.49 7.12 15.35
C LEU A 158 -0.26 5.62 15.23
N ASN A 159 -1.10 4.81 15.88
CA ASN A 159 -1.00 3.36 15.87
C ASN A 159 -1.73 2.80 14.66
N ASP A 160 -1.12 1.81 14.01
CA ASP A 160 -1.70 1.13 12.86
C ASP A 160 -2.78 0.14 13.30
N PRO A 161 -4.06 0.35 12.95
CA PRO A 161 -5.14 -0.56 13.32
C PRO A 161 -4.98 -1.95 12.68
N SER A 162 -4.26 -2.08 11.56
CA SER A 162 -4.02 -3.38 10.92
C SER A 162 -3.10 -4.29 11.74
N LEU A 163 -2.36 -3.72 12.69
CA LEU A 163 -1.49 -4.45 13.61
C LEU A 163 -2.18 -4.80 14.93
N LEU A 164 -3.42 -4.36 15.13
CA LEU A 164 -4.18 -4.52 16.36
C LEU A 164 -5.42 -5.39 16.09
N GLU A 165 -5.74 -6.29 17.01
CA GLU A 165 -7.01 -7.02 16.95
C GLU A 165 -8.15 -6.07 17.36
N PRO A 166 -9.41 -6.32 16.92
CA PRO A 166 -10.54 -5.44 17.24
C PRO A 166 -10.77 -5.21 18.75
N GLU A 167 -10.40 -6.18 19.57
CA GLU A 167 -10.49 -6.17 21.03
C GLU A 167 -9.35 -5.37 21.70
N ASP A 168 -8.24 -5.20 20.98
CA ASP A 168 -7.03 -4.48 21.39
C ASP A 168 -6.96 -3.05 20.82
N LEU A 169 -7.99 -2.61 20.09
CA LEU A 169 -8.09 -1.25 19.58
C LEU A 169 -8.29 -0.27 20.73
N ASP A 170 -7.19 0.25 21.26
CA ASP A 170 -7.22 1.27 22.28
C ASP A 170 -7.39 2.66 21.66
N PHE A 171 -8.55 3.27 21.88
CA PHE A 171 -8.85 4.64 21.50
C PHE A 171 -8.21 5.68 22.46
N SER A 172 -7.41 5.24 23.44
CA SER A 172 -6.70 6.13 24.36
C SER A 172 -5.56 6.91 23.68
N ASP A 173 -4.91 6.31 22.68
CA ASP A 173 -3.73 6.85 21.98
C ASP A 173 -4.06 7.63 20.70
N ILE A 174 -5.33 8.00 20.50
CA ILE A 174 -5.73 8.75 19.30
C ILE A 174 -5.32 10.22 19.41
N LEU A 175 -4.95 10.83 18.28
CA LEU A 175 -4.70 12.26 18.19
C LEU A 175 -6.00 13.08 18.22
N GLY A 176 -7.11 12.45 17.85
CA GLY A 176 -8.44 13.07 17.83
C GLY A 176 -9.32 12.46 16.73
N TYR A 177 -10.24 13.25 16.18
CA TYR A 177 -11.23 12.80 15.21
C TYR A 177 -11.27 13.68 13.97
N VAL A 178 -11.71 13.09 12.84
CA VAL A 178 -12.15 13.85 11.67
C VAL A 178 -13.40 14.67 12.04
N PRO A 179 -13.48 15.96 11.68
CA PRO A 179 -14.61 16.81 12.05
C PRO A 179 -15.95 16.25 11.59
N ARG A 180 -16.99 16.42 12.41
CA ARG A 180 -18.34 15.89 12.16
C ARG A 180 -18.95 16.40 10.86
N GLU A 181 -18.61 17.62 10.48
CA GLU A 181 -19.04 18.24 9.24
C GLU A 181 -18.52 17.52 7.97
N ASP A 182 -17.39 16.81 8.08
CA ASP A 182 -16.66 16.23 6.94
C ASP A 182 -16.59 14.68 6.97
N ASN A 183 -16.93 14.04 8.10
CA ASN A 183 -16.65 12.62 8.33
C ASN A 183 -17.64 11.64 7.66
N ALA A 184 -18.86 12.08 7.31
CA ALA A 184 -19.92 11.17 6.89
C ALA A 184 -19.58 10.35 5.62
N ALA A 185 -18.99 11.00 4.61
CA ALA A 185 -18.60 10.33 3.36
C ALA A 185 -17.46 9.33 3.58
N LEU A 186 -16.46 9.72 4.39
CA LEU A 186 -15.34 8.87 4.77
C LEU A 186 -15.82 7.65 5.56
N ALA A 187 -16.67 7.87 6.56
CA ALA A 187 -17.23 6.80 7.40
C ALA A 187 -18.01 5.78 6.57
N SER A 188 -18.87 6.26 5.66
CA SER A 188 -19.64 5.40 4.76
C SER A 188 -18.75 4.55 3.86
N MET A 189 -17.67 5.12 3.31
CA MET A 189 -16.73 4.38 2.48
C MET A 189 -15.94 3.33 3.29
N MET A 190 -15.54 3.65 4.52
CA MET A 190 -14.90 2.68 5.42
C MET A 190 -15.85 1.55 5.80
N ASP A 191 -17.13 1.85 6.06
CA ASP A 191 -18.16 0.84 6.37
C ASP A 191 -18.51 -0.04 5.16
N MET A 192 -18.21 0.40 3.94
CA MET A 192 -18.24 -0.41 2.71
C MET A 192 -16.97 -1.27 2.51
N GLY A 193 -16.02 -1.23 3.45
CA GLY A 193 -14.76 -1.98 3.40
C GLY A 193 -13.64 -1.29 2.60
N TRP A 194 -13.76 0.01 2.30
CA TRP A 194 -12.74 0.76 1.54
C TRP A 194 -11.68 1.40 2.44
N GLU A 195 -11.55 0.96 3.69
CA GLU A 195 -10.63 1.51 4.68
C GLU A 195 -9.19 1.58 4.16
N ARG A 196 -8.71 0.53 3.49
CA ARG A 196 -7.35 0.45 2.92
C ARG A 196 -7.11 1.36 1.70
N ALA A 197 -8.18 1.93 1.13
CA ALA A 197 -8.05 2.89 0.04
C ALA A 197 -7.60 4.27 0.54
N PHE A 198 -7.69 4.54 1.85
CA PHE A 198 -7.36 5.84 2.42
C PHE A 198 -6.02 5.82 3.13
N ASP A 199 -5.16 6.77 2.77
CA ASP A 199 -3.98 7.11 3.56
C ASP A 199 -4.11 8.53 4.10
N ALA A 200 -3.66 8.75 5.33
CA ALA A 200 -3.68 10.05 5.96
C ALA A 200 -2.28 10.48 6.42
N TYR A 201 -1.99 11.77 6.28
CA TYR A 201 -0.71 12.36 6.66
C TYR A 201 -0.90 13.69 7.39
N ILE A 202 -0.01 14.00 8.33
CA ILE A 202 0.00 15.31 8.99
C ILE A 202 0.48 16.36 7.99
N SER A 203 -0.37 17.32 7.62
CA SER A 203 -0.02 18.38 6.68
C SER A 203 0.49 19.64 7.36
N LYS A 204 -0.04 19.99 8.55
CA LYS A 204 0.42 21.14 9.34
C LYS A 204 0.29 20.86 10.84
N ILE A 205 1.23 21.42 11.60
CA ILE A 205 1.25 21.40 13.06
C ILE A 205 1.30 22.85 13.56
N ASN A 206 0.35 23.23 14.41
CA ASN A 206 0.29 24.54 15.04
C ASN A 206 0.28 24.39 16.58
N PRO A 207 1.46 24.20 17.22
CA PRO A 207 1.54 23.91 18.66
C PRO A 207 0.92 24.99 19.54
N LYS A 208 0.91 26.24 19.06
CA LYS A 208 0.41 27.41 19.81
C LYS A 208 -1.10 27.63 19.68
N SER A 209 -1.78 26.87 18.82
CA SER A 209 -3.23 27.03 18.58
C SER A 209 -4.03 26.17 19.56
N GLU A 210 -5.01 26.74 20.24
CA GLU A 210 -5.93 25.96 21.09
C GLU A 210 -7.06 25.26 20.29
N TYR A 211 -7.27 25.67 19.04
CA TYR A 211 -8.42 25.26 18.22
C TYR A 211 -8.07 24.41 17.00
N GLU A 212 -6.84 24.52 16.49
CA GLU A 212 -6.36 23.83 15.30
C GLU A 212 -4.89 23.45 15.51
N LYS A 213 -4.65 22.51 16.43
CA LYS A 213 -3.29 22.01 16.72
C LYS A 213 -2.70 21.22 15.57
N LEU A 214 -3.55 20.48 14.85
CA LEU A 214 -3.15 19.57 13.78
C LEU A 214 -4.08 19.69 12.58
N ARG A 215 -3.48 19.59 11.40
CA ARG A 215 -4.18 19.41 10.14
C ARG A 215 -3.65 18.16 9.46
N ILE A 216 -4.56 17.39 8.88
CA ILE A 216 -4.24 16.19 8.13
C ILE A 216 -4.75 16.32 6.70
N ILE A 217 -4.08 15.60 5.81
CA ILE A 217 -4.54 15.36 4.44
C ILE A 217 -4.83 13.88 4.30
N ILE A 218 -6.05 13.56 3.88
CA ILE A 218 -6.52 12.22 3.56
C ILE A 218 -6.49 12.10 2.05
N THR A 219 -5.81 11.09 1.57
CA THR A 219 -5.68 10.75 0.15
C THR A 219 -6.40 9.45 -0.12
N ILE A 220 -6.93 9.30 -1.34
CA ILE A 220 -7.53 8.07 -1.81
C ILE A 220 -6.68 7.48 -2.93
N LYS A 221 -6.38 6.19 -2.79
CA LYS A 221 -5.60 5.40 -3.75
C LYS A 221 -6.51 4.71 -4.75
N SER A 222 -5.93 4.30 -5.88
CA SER A 222 -6.66 3.47 -6.84
C SER A 222 -6.80 2.04 -6.32
N LYS A 223 -7.81 1.31 -6.79
CA LYS A 223 -7.99 -0.11 -6.44
C LYS A 223 -6.75 -0.94 -6.83
N GLU A 224 -6.07 -0.59 -7.92
CA GLU A 224 -4.85 -1.28 -8.36
C GLU A 224 -3.70 -1.10 -7.36
N ASP A 225 -3.53 0.11 -6.82
CA ASP A 225 -2.50 0.39 -5.81
C ASP A 225 -2.81 -0.31 -4.48
N THR A 226 -4.07 -0.32 -4.04
CA THR A 226 -4.48 -1.06 -2.83
C THR A 226 -4.19 -2.56 -2.96
N LEU A 227 -4.50 -3.16 -4.10
CA LEU A 227 -4.20 -4.57 -4.38
C LEU A 227 -2.69 -4.84 -4.44
N ARG A 228 -1.91 -3.90 -4.98
CA ARG A 228 -0.43 -4.02 -5.04
C ARG A 228 0.16 -4.05 -3.64
N GLU A 229 -0.25 -3.14 -2.76
CA GLU A 229 0.21 -3.09 -1.37
C GLU A 229 -0.23 -4.33 -0.58
N GLU A 230 -1.47 -4.80 -0.76
CA GLU A 230 -1.94 -6.05 -0.14
C GLU A 230 -1.08 -7.25 -0.57
N LYS A 231 -0.70 -7.32 -1.85
CA LYS A 231 0.23 -8.35 -2.34
C LYS A 231 1.64 -8.19 -1.76
N GLU A 232 2.10 -6.97 -1.54
CA GLU A 232 3.44 -6.70 -1.01
C GLU A 232 3.53 -6.96 0.51
N GLU A 233 2.50 -6.59 1.27
CA GLU A 233 2.37 -6.90 2.70
C GLU A 233 2.19 -8.40 2.96
N SER A 234 1.50 -9.09 2.07
CA SER A 234 1.32 -10.53 2.15
C SER A 234 2.54 -11.33 1.69
N LYS A 235 3.50 -10.68 1.04
CA LYS A 235 4.72 -11.32 0.55
C LYS A 235 5.56 -11.81 1.73
N GLY A 236 5.81 -13.12 1.75
CA GLY A 236 6.60 -13.77 2.81
C GLY A 236 5.80 -14.16 4.06
N LEU A 237 4.50 -13.87 4.11
CA LEU A 237 3.58 -14.49 5.06
C LEU A 237 3.36 -15.96 4.69
N PHE A 238 3.29 -16.82 5.70
CA PHE A 238 2.98 -18.23 5.47
C PHE A 238 1.48 -18.40 5.30
N ARG A 239 1.09 -19.19 4.30
CA ARG A 239 -0.26 -19.76 4.23
C ARG A 239 -0.37 -20.92 5.21
N ALA A 240 -1.58 -21.28 5.63
CA ALA A 240 -1.78 -22.43 6.49
C ALA A 240 -2.94 -23.31 6.01
N MET A 241 -2.83 -24.61 6.25
CA MET A 241 -3.84 -25.60 5.93
C MET A 241 -3.85 -26.70 6.99
N SER A 242 -5.02 -27.00 7.55
CA SER A 242 -5.18 -28.16 8.42
C SER A 242 -5.45 -29.42 7.61
N LEU A 243 -4.88 -30.54 8.04
CA LEU A 243 -5.08 -31.83 7.41
C LEU A 243 -5.75 -32.78 8.40
N SER A 244 -6.71 -33.56 7.90
CA SER A 244 -7.22 -34.71 8.65
C SER A 244 -6.14 -35.81 8.78
N PRO A 245 -6.24 -36.71 9.77
CA PRO A 245 -5.27 -37.79 9.95
C PRO A 245 -5.04 -38.66 8.70
N GLY A 246 -6.10 -38.88 7.90
CA GLY A 246 -6.00 -39.60 6.63
C GLY A 246 -5.22 -38.83 5.56
N GLN A 247 -5.46 -37.52 5.44
CA GLN A 247 -4.71 -36.65 4.53
C GLN A 247 -3.24 -36.52 4.96
N TRP A 248 -2.99 -36.48 6.28
CA TRP A 248 -1.63 -36.45 6.83
C TRP A 248 -0.83 -37.69 6.45
N GLY A 249 -1.40 -38.88 6.63
CA GLY A 249 -0.75 -40.13 6.22
C GLY A 249 -0.46 -40.18 4.71
N ALA A 250 -1.37 -39.67 3.88
CA ALA A 250 -1.16 -39.57 2.43
C ALA A 250 -0.02 -38.58 2.09
N LEU A 251 0.05 -37.44 2.77
CA LEU A 251 1.14 -36.47 2.60
C LEU A 251 2.50 -37.11 2.93
N GLU A 252 2.62 -37.77 4.08
CA GLU A 252 3.89 -38.40 4.50
C GLU A 252 4.33 -39.47 3.50
N MET A 253 3.39 -40.27 2.98
CA MET A 253 3.67 -41.27 1.97
C MET A 253 4.14 -40.65 0.65
N ASN A 254 3.44 -39.62 0.16
CA ASN A 254 3.81 -38.91 -1.08
C ASN A 254 5.20 -38.27 -0.95
N LEU A 255 5.48 -37.63 0.18
CA LEU A 255 6.79 -37.03 0.45
C LEU A 255 7.90 -38.10 0.52
N TYR A 256 7.62 -39.27 1.08
CA TYR A 256 8.59 -40.36 1.16
C TYR A 256 8.87 -41.00 -0.20
N GLU A 257 7.83 -41.26 -1.01
CA GLU A 257 7.97 -41.99 -2.28
C GLU A 257 8.39 -41.08 -3.44
N GLU A 258 7.84 -39.87 -3.52
CA GLU A 258 8.01 -38.97 -4.67
C GLU A 258 8.82 -37.72 -4.32
N GLY A 259 9.07 -37.44 -3.04
CA GLY A 259 9.72 -36.21 -2.57
C GLY A 259 8.83 -34.97 -2.68
N MET A 260 7.60 -35.14 -3.17
CA MET A 260 6.67 -34.08 -3.54
C MET A 260 5.25 -34.50 -3.17
N ALA A 261 4.34 -33.53 -3.06
CA ALA A 261 2.93 -33.77 -2.85
C ALA A 261 2.10 -33.06 -3.92
N TYR A 262 1.09 -33.75 -4.43
CA TYR A 262 0.18 -33.22 -5.44
C TYR A 262 -1.20 -32.95 -4.82
N TYR A 263 -1.73 -31.74 -5.03
CA TYR A 263 -3.05 -31.34 -4.57
C TYR A 263 -3.83 -30.69 -5.72
N ARG A 264 -5.16 -30.82 -5.67
CA ARG A 264 -6.09 -30.02 -6.49
C ARG A 264 -7.00 -29.25 -5.53
N TRP A 265 -6.97 -27.92 -5.62
CA TRP A 265 -7.83 -27.05 -4.80
C TRP A 265 -8.84 -26.32 -5.66
N CYS A 266 -10.04 -26.09 -5.11
CA CYS A 266 -11.10 -25.36 -5.79
C CYS A 266 -10.60 -23.96 -6.18
N CYS A 267 -10.81 -23.58 -7.44
CA CYS A 267 -10.38 -22.31 -8.01
C CYS A 267 -11.48 -21.58 -8.78
N LEU A 268 -12.72 -22.13 -8.81
CA LEU A 268 -13.89 -21.47 -9.39
C LEU A 268 -14.97 -21.16 -8.34
N PRO A 269 -15.53 -19.94 -8.35
CA PRO A 269 -15.24 -18.86 -9.29
C PRO A 269 -13.91 -18.14 -8.98
N THR A 270 -13.13 -17.81 -10.02
CA THR A 270 -11.75 -17.28 -9.87
C THR A 270 -11.64 -15.98 -9.07
N PHE A 271 -12.74 -15.22 -8.92
CA PHE A 271 -12.74 -13.96 -8.17
C PHE A 271 -12.93 -14.13 -6.65
N ASP A 272 -13.29 -15.33 -6.19
CA ASP A 272 -13.51 -15.62 -4.77
C ASP A 272 -12.33 -16.38 -4.12
N HIS A 273 -11.33 -16.79 -4.90
CA HIS A 273 -10.23 -17.64 -4.42
C HIS A 273 -8.87 -16.93 -4.46
N ASP A 274 -8.19 -16.83 -3.31
CA ASP A 274 -6.78 -16.40 -3.20
C ASP A 274 -5.87 -17.63 -3.02
N LEU A 275 -5.60 -18.32 -4.12
CA LEU A 275 -4.79 -19.53 -4.14
C LEU A 275 -3.29 -19.24 -4.16
N PRO A 276 -2.45 -20.19 -3.72
CA PRO A 276 -1.03 -19.95 -3.58
C PRO A 276 -0.32 -19.80 -4.93
N GLU A 277 0.57 -18.81 -5.01
CA GLU A 277 1.44 -18.61 -6.17
C GLU A 277 2.74 -19.45 -6.05
N LYS A 278 3.43 -19.66 -7.17
CA LYS A 278 4.70 -20.38 -7.19
C LYS A 278 5.74 -19.72 -6.27
N GLY A 279 6.38 -20.53 -5.42
CA GLY A 279 7.36 -20.08 -4.44
C GLY A 279 6.76 -19.64 -3.10
N GLU A 280 5.43 -19.52 -2.98
CA GLU A 280 4.80 -19.28 -1.69
C GLU A 280 4.95 -20.49 -0.76
N ARG A 281 5.02 -20.20 0.54
CA ARG A 281 5.26 -21.16 1.62
C ARG A 281 3.96 -21.43 2.38
N ILE A 282 3.67 -22.71 2.63
CA ILE A 282 2.43 -23.16 3.27
C ILE A 282 2.76 -24.06 4.45
N ILE A 283 2.16 -23.78 5.60
CA ILE A 283 2.21 -24.62 6.78
C ILE A 283 1.06 -25.62 6.73
N PHE A 284 1.40 -26.89 6.62
CA PHE A 284 0.45 -27.98 6.82
C PHE A 284 0.51 -28.42 8.26
N PHE A 285 -0.63 -28.52 8.92
CA PHE A 285 -0.70 -28.93 10.31
C PHE A 285 -1.79 -29.96 10.59
N CYS A 286 -1.54 -30.84 11.55
CA CYS A 286 -2.51 -31.82 12.05
C CYS A 286 -2.40 -31.88 13.58
N GLN A 287 -3.54 -31.93 14.25
CA GLN A 287 -3.60 -32.18 15.69
C GLN A 287 -3.51 -33.69 15.95
N GLU A 288 -2.72 -34.07 16.94
CA GLU A 288 -2.52 -35.44 17.39
C GLU A 288 -3.46 -35.79 18.54
N ASP A 289 -3.57 -37.10 18.84
CA ASP A 289 -4.40 -37.60 19.94
C ASP A 289 -3.93 -37.09 21.33
N ASP A 290 -2.67 -36.69 21.45
CA ASP A 290 -2.08 -36.15 22.68
C ASP A 290 -2.24 -34.62 22.82
N GLY A 291 -2.96 -33.99 21.89
CA GLY A 291 -3.18 -32.54 21.82
C GLY A 291 -2.07 -31.77 21.11
N SER A 292 -0.89 -32.37 20.89
CA SER A 292 0.19 -31.72 20.16
C SER A 292 -0.13 -31.57 18.67
N TYR A 293 0.55 -30.65 18.00
CA TYR A 293 0.40 -30.44 16.58
C TYR A 293 1.68 -30.87 15.85
N ARG A 294 1.51 -31.57 14.73
CA ARG A 294 2.60 -31.81 13.78
C ARG A 294 2.52 -30.82 12.62
N LEU A 295 3.67 -30.28 12.23
CA LEU A 295 3.82 -29.27 11.19
C LEU A 295 4.75 -29.74 10.06
N TYR A 296 4.36 -29.45 8.82
CA TYR A 296 5.24 -29.41 7.65
C TYR A 296 5.20 -28.01 7.04
N LEU A 297 6.38 -27.44 6.81
CA LEU A 297 6.52 -26.28 5.93
C LEU A 297 6.75 -26.77 4.51
N MET A 298 5.79 -26.48 3.66
CA MET A 298 5.73 -26.82 2.25
C MET A 298 5.98 -25.58 1.39
N MET A 299 6.42 -25.77 0.16
CA MET A 299 6.57 -24.72 -0.85
C MET A 299 5.94 -25.13 -2.16
N VAL A 300 5.24 -24.20 -2.80
CA VAL A 300 4.64 -24.43 -4.12
C VAL A 300 5.72 -24.41 -5.18
N LEU A 301 5.95 -25.55 -5.83
CA LEU A 301 6.90 -25.70 -6.93
C LEU A 301 6.30 -25.35 -8.28
N ALA A 302 5.04 -25.73 -8.49
CA ALA A 302 4.34 -25.57 -9.76
C ALA A 302 2.84 -25.39 -9.53
N VAL A 303 2.23 -24.62 -10.43
CA VAL A 303 0.78 -24.34 -10.49
C VAL A 303 0.30 -24.62 -11.91
N ASP A 304 -0.97 -24.98 -12.06
CA ASP A 304 -1.63 -25.14 -13.37
C ASP A 304 -0.85 -26.05 -14.34
N GLU A 305 -0.60 -25.57 -15.57
CA GLU A 305 0.10 -26.31 -16.61
C GLU A 305 1.56 -26.65 -16.23
N GLU A 306 2.18 -25.90 -15.31
CA GLU A 306 3.53 -26.18 -14.83
C GLU A 306 3.62 -27.48 -14.04
N CYS A 307 2.49 -28.02 -13.56
CA CYS A 307 2.45 -29.31 -12.87
C CYS A 307 2.72 -30.50 -13.81
N TYR A 308 2.60 -30.31 -15.13
CA TYR A 308 2.69 -31.36 -16.14
C TYR A 308 3.95 -32.23 -16.13
N PRO A 309 5.16 -31.70 -15.86
CA PRO A 309 6.37 -32.50 -15.75
C PRO A 309 6.42 -33.39 -14.50
N PHE A 310 5.64 -33.07 -13.47
CA PHE A 310 5.70 -33.70 -12.15
C PHE A 310 4.66 -34.80 -11.97
N VAL A 311 3.51 -34.69 -12.64
CA VAL A 311 2.41 -35.65 -12.49
C VAL A 311 2.47 -36.72 -13.58
N LYS A 312 2.62 -37.99 -13.17
CA LYS A 312 2.68 -39.14 -14.10
C LYS A 312 1.37 -39.32 -14.88
N GLY A 313 0.23 -39.04 -14.24
CA GLY A 313 -1.11 -39.11 -14.83
C GLY A 313 -1.54 -37.80 -15.49
N LYS A 314 -1.22 -37.60 -16.77
CA LYS A 314 -1.60 -36.38 -17.52
C LYS A 314 -3.10 -36.07 -17.52
N HIS A 315 -3.95 -37.08 -17.36
CA HIS A 315 -5.41 -36.92 -17.25
C HIS A 315 -5.86 -36.29 -15.92
N GLU A 316 -5.04 -36.38 -14.86
CA GLU A 316 -5.32 -35.79 -13.54
C GLU A 316 -5.10 -34.29 -13.53
N ILE A 317 -4.37 -33.74 -14.51
CA ILE A 317 -4.17 -32.30 -14.68
C ILE A 317 -5.30 -31.70 -15.52
N ILE A 318 -5.71 -32.38 -16.60
CA ILE A 318 -6.69 -31.91 -17.59
C ILE A 318 -8.14 -32.29 -17.18
N MET A 319 -8.40 -32.39 -15.87
CA MET A 319 -9.78 -32.59 -15.40
C MET A 319 -10.60 -31.34 -15.69
N LYS A 320 -11.83 -31.54 -16.20
CA LYS A 320 -12.83 -30.47 -16.35
C LYS A 320 -13.61 -30.37 -15.05
N ASP A 321 -12.93 -29.96 -13.99
CA ASP A 321 -13.51 -29.66 -12.69
C ASP A 321 -13.26 -28.19 -12.34
N ASP A 322 -13.78 -27.78 -11.19
CA ASP A 322 -13.63 -26.43 -10.65
C ASP A 322 -12.32 -26.26 -9.87
N CYS A 323 -11.34 -27.15 -10.07
CA CYS A 323 -10.11 -27.21 -9.30
C CYS A 323 -8.85 -26.97 -10.14
N CYS A 324 -7.83 -26.41 -9.49
CA CYS A 324 -6.53 -26.12 -10.07
C CYS A 324 -5.45 -27.02 -9.45
N PRO A 325 -4.50 -27.55 -10.24
CA PRO A 325 -3.45 -28.45 -9.77
C PRO A 325 -2.26 -27.70 -9.16
N PHE A 326 -1.71 -28.26 -8.08
CA PHE A 326 -0.55 -27.74 -7.34
C PHE A 326 0.43 -28.87 -7.02
N VAL A 327 1.72 -28.59 -7.18
CA VAL A 327 2.81 -29.46 -6.75
C VAL A 327 3.59 -28.77 -5.67
N LEU A 328 3.75 -29.44 -4.53
CA LEU A 328 4.44 -28.92 -3.37
C LEU A 328 5.64 -29.79 -3.01
N THR A 329 6.66 -29.18 -2.43
CA THR A 329 7.79 -29.88 -1.82
C THR A 329 7.93 -29.51 -0.35
N ASN A 330 8.51 -30.41 0.42
CA ASN A 330 8.81 -30.18 1.83
C ASN A 330 10.08 -29.32 1.95
N ILE A 331 10.00 -28.19 2.67
CA ILE A 331 11.17 -27.43 3.13
C ILE A 331 11.62 -27.99 4.48
N LYS A 332 10.69 -28.16 5.42
CA LYS A 332 11.00 -28.57 6.80
C LYS A 332 9.83 -29.27 7.46
N GLY A 333 10.10 -30.41 8.09
CA GLY A 333 9.14 -31.18 8.87
C GLY A 333 9.44 -32.68 8.82
N PRO A 334 8.78 -33.49 9.65
CA PRO A 334 7.74 -33.08 10.59
C PRO A 334 8.34 -32.40 11.83
N VAL A 335 7.69 -31.34 12.34
CA VAL A 335 8.03 -30.69 13.61
C VAL A 335 6.84 -30.77 14.55
N SER A 336 7.06 -31.27 15.76
CA SER A 336 6.03 -31.32 16.80
C SER A 336 6.04 -30.03 17.62
N VAL A 337 4.86 -29.45 17.82
CA VAL A 337 4.63 -28.23 18.60
C VAL A 337 3.53 -28.50 19.63
N GLY A 338 3.69 -27.99 20.85
CA GLY A 338 2.68 -28.16 21.90
C GLY A 338 1.37 -27.42 21.58
N GLU A 339 0.27 -27.93 22.12
CA GLU A 339 -1.09 -27.39 21.96
C GLU A 339 -1.15 -25.90 22.29
N GLU A 340 -0.67 -25.51 23.48
CA GLU A 340 -0.72 -24.12 23.98
C GLU A 340 -0.08 -23.12 23.01
N VAL A 341 1.04 -23.50 22.39
CA VAL A 341 1.79 -22.62 21.47
C VAL A 341 1.06 -22.50 20.14
N MET A 342 0.52 -23.60 19.61
CA MET A 342 -0.22 -23.55 18.35
C MET A 342 -1.58 -22.87 18.50
N ASP A 343 -2.26 -23.06 19.62
CA ASP A 343 -3.52 -22.38 19.90
C ASP A 343 -3.32 -20.86 20.09
N GLU A 344 -2.18 -20.43 20.63
CA GLU A 344 -1.80 -19.00 20.66
C GLU A 344 -1.60 -18.45 19.23
N ILE A 345 -0.94 -19.22 18.35
CA ILE A 345 -0.67 -18.83 16.95
C ILE A 345 -1.97 -18.82 16.12
N LEU A 346 -2.84 -19.81 16.30
CA LEU A 346 -4.07 -19.98 15.55
C LEU A 346 -5.25 -19.20 16.16
N LYS A 347 -5.15 -18.79 17.44
CA LYS A 347 -6.19 -18.10 18.22
C LYS A 347 -7.58 -18.73 18.09
N GLY A 348 -7.67 -20.06 18.13
CA GLY A 348 -8.93 -20.79 17.98
C GLY A 348 -9.54 -20.81 16.57
N LYS A 349 -8.83 -20.32 15.53
CA LYS A 349 -9.28 -20.33 14.14
C LYS A 349 -8.85 -21.59 13.36
N ALA A 350 -8.47 -22.67 14.03
CA ALA A 350 -7.96 -23.89 13.38
C ALA A 350 -8.92 -24.45 12.29
N GLU A 351 -10.23 -24.37 12.54
CA GLU A 351 -11.27 -24.84 11.60
C GLU A 351 -11.29 -24.06 10.28
N THR A 352 -10.87 -22.79 10.31
CA THR A 352 -10.86 -21.91 9.13
C THR A 352 -9.83 -22.34 8.06
N PHE A 353 -8.82 -23.13 8.46
CA PHE A 353 -7.76 -23.64 7.59
C PHE A 353 -8.07 -25.00 6.94
N SER A 354 -9.28 -25.54 7.12
CA SER A 354 -9.63 -26.90 6.67
C SER A 354 -9.97 -27.04 5.19
N TRP A 355 -10.35 -25.95 4.52
CA TRP A 355 -10.87 -25.96 3.15
C TRP A 355 -9.79 -25.78 2.06
N GLY A 356 -8.57 -25.39 2.45
CA GLY A 356 -7.46 -25.14 1.54
C GLY A 356 -6.52 -24.06 2.06
N PRO A 357 -5.41 -23.81 1.37
CA PRO A 357 -4.38 -22.87 1.79
C PRO A 357 -4.67 -21.41 1.39
N GLU A 358 -5.94 -21.02 1.31
CA GLU A 358 -6.32 -19.66 0.91
C GLU A 358 -5.98 -18.64 2.00
N GLN A 359 -5.99 -19.07 3.27
CA GLN A 359 -5.75 -18.18 4.38
C GLN A 359 -4.26 -18.04 4.69
N ARG A 360 -3.85 -16.79 4.93
CA ARG A 360 -2.50 -16.43 5.40
C ARG A 360 -2.49 -16.26 6.92
N LEU A 361 -1.38 -16.65 7.53
CA LEU A 361 -1.12 -16.35 8.94
C LEU A 361 -0.77 -14.88 9.11
N ALA A 362 -1.20 -14.29 10.23
CA ALA A 362 -0.81 -12.94 10.60
C ALA A 362 0.73 -12.80 10.67
N LYS A 363 1.24 -11.56 10.55
CA LYS A 363 2.68 -11.30 10.55
C LYS A 363 3.38 -11.81 11.82
N ALA A 364 2.79 -11.57 12.98
CA ALA A 364 3.30 -12.08 14.27
C ALA A 364 3.32 -13.61 14.32
N ALA A 365 2.24 -14.26 13.88
CA ALA A 365 2.13 -15.72 13.78
C ALA A 365 3.19 -16.30 12.82
N THR A 366 3.37 -15.69 11.65
CA THR A 366 4.40 -16.10 10.67
C THR A 366 5.79 -16.01 11.27
N LEU A 367 6.14 -14.90 11.94
CA LEU A 367 7.44 -14.74 12.62
C LEU A 367 7.63 -15.81 13.69
N ARG A 368 6.61 -16.07 14.50
CA ARG A 368 6.66 -17.10 15.53
C ARG A 368 6.88 -18.49 14.96
N ILE A 369 6.21 -18.83 13.86
CA ILE A 369 6.46 -20.10 13.16
C ILE A 369 7.86 -20.15 12.56
N LYS A 370 8.37 -19.06 11.97
CA LYS A 370 9.76 -19.00 11.47
C LYS A 370 10.76 -19.29 12.59
N GLU A 371 10.55 -18.75 13.79
CA GLU A 371 11.38 -19.04 14.97
C GLU A 371 11.32 -20.52 15.37
N ILE A 372 10.10 -21.09 15.49
CA ILE A 372 9.89 -22.51 15.84
C ILE A 372 10.56 -23.43 14.81
N LEU A 373 10.46 -23.07 13.54
CA LEU A 373 11.06 -23.80 12.45
C LEU A 373 12.53 -23.42 12.23
N GLY A 374 13.12 -22.47 12.95
CA GLY A 374 14.50 -22.02 12.74
C GLY A 374 14.83 -21.68 11.28
N ILE A 375 13.99 -20.85 10.65
CA ILE A 375 14.15 -20.40 9.26
C ILE A 375 14.42 -18.90 9.28
N ASP A 376 15.56 -18.51 8.72
CA ASP A 376 15.89 -17.11 8.45
C ASP A 376 15.30 -16.68 7.09
N ASP A 377 15.05 -15.36 6.94
CA ASP A 377 14.42 -14.76 5.74
C ASP A 377 15.25 -14.87 4.45
#